data_AF-A0A6J4RIV4-F1
#
_entry.id   AF-A0A6J4RIV4-F1
#
_cell.length_a   1.000
_cell.length_b   1.000
_cell.length_c   1.000
_cell.angle_alpha   90.00
_cell.angle_beta   90.00
_cell.angle_gamma   90.00
#
_symmetry.space_group_name_H-M   'P 1'
#
loop_
_entity.id
_entity.type
_entity.pdbx_description
1 polymer ?
#
loop_
_entity_poly.entity_id
_entity_poly.type
_entity_poly.pdbx_seq_one_letter_code
_entity_poly.pdbx_strand_id
1 'polypeptide(L)'
;MRRRLRVLAVTASIFGAAPAVAPVADGFPLGGSAAEAHSCARGKHAVISGAHKCLARGQYCARAQERTYRVHGFTCSKRDVNGRYHLR
;
A
#
# COMPACT_ATOMS: atom_id res chain seq x y z
N MET A 1 4.60 -34.47 27.80
CA MET A 1 5.87 -35.22 27.66
C MET A 1 6.18 -35.39 26.17
N ARG A 2 7.39 -34.98 25.75
CA ARG A 2 8.18 -35.46 24.57
C ARG A 2 7.44 -35.45 23.20
N ARG A 3 7.86 -34.61 22.25
CA ARG A 3 8.96 -35.00 21.34
C ARG A 3 9.62 -33.79 20.69
N ARG A 4 10.94 -33.79 20.77
CA ARG A 4 11.88 -32.85 20.16
C ARG A 4 12.13 -33.28 18.71
N LEU A 5 12.15 -32.34 17.77
CA LEU A 5 12.85 -32.51 16.50
C LEU A 5 13.79 -31.32 16.32
N ARG A 6 15.08 -31.63 16.49
CA ARG A 6 16.23 -30.76 16.31
C ARG A 6 16.45 -30.60 14.81
N VAL A 7 16.42 -29.37 14.30
CA VAL A 7 16.89 -29.08 12.94
C VAL A 7 18.35 -28.65 13.07
N LEU A 8 19.23 -29.51 12.57
CA LEU A 8 20.68 -29.37 12.58
C LEU A 8 21.14 -28.97 11.18
N ALA A 9 22.04 -27.99 11.18
CA ALA A 9 23.12 -27.75 10.22
C ALA A 9 22.76 -27.49 8.74
N VAL A 10 22.97 -26.24 8.31
CA VAL A 10 23.45 -25.95 6.96
C VAL A 10 24.81 -25.28 7.07
N THR A 11 25.75 -25.86 6.34
CA THR A 11 27.19 -25.66 6.33
C THR A 11 27.59 -24.27 5.86
N ALA A 12 28.55 -23.67 6.58
CA ALA A 12 29.24 -22.45 6.18
C ALA A 12 30.10 -22.69 4.94
N SER A 13 29.90 -21.88 3.90
CA SER A 13 30.78 -21.82 2.73
C SER A 13 31.72 -20.60 2.86
N ILE A 14 32.99 -20.84 2.61
CA ILE A 14 34.12 -19.90 2.67
C ILE A 14 34.45 -19.42 1.24
N PHE A 15 35.15 -18.29 1.13
CA PHE A 15 35.74 -17.60 -0.05
C PHE A 15 34.79 -16.62 -0.76
N GLY A 16 35.17 -15.39 -1.09
CA GLY A 16 36.44 -14.68 -1.06
C GLY A 16 36.36 -13.43 -1.97
N ALA A 17 37.37 -12.56 -1.90
CA ALA A 17 37.69 -11.43 -2.78
C ALA A 17 36.90 -10.11 -2.59
N ALA A 18 37.69 -9.05 -2.33
CA ALA A 18 37.27 -7.68 -2.07
C ALA A 18 36.91 -6.90 -3.35
N PRO A 19 35.90 -6.01 -3.30
CA PRO A 19 35.82 -4.90 -4.24
C PRO A 19 36.43 -3.63 -3.62
N ALA A 20 37.43 -3.06 -4.30
CA ALA A 20 37.88 -1.70 -4.06
C ALA A 20 36.74 -0.73 -4.43
N VAL A 21 36.17 -0.06 -3.43
CA VAL A 21 35.14 0.96 -3.65
C VAL A 21 35.82 2.32 -3.80
N ALA A 22 35.75 2.88 -5.01
CA ALA A 22 36.01 4.29 -5.22
C ALA A 22 34.87 5.09 -4.56
N PRO A 23 35.13 6.20 -3.85
CA PRO A 23 34.06 7.12 -3.48
C PRO A 23 33.56 7.80 -4.76
N VAL A 24 32.49 7.28 -5.33
CA VAL A 24 31.67 8.05 -6.26
C VAL A 24 31.09 9.19 -5.44
N ALA A 25 31.54 10.41 -5.75
CA ALA A 25 31.01 11.63 -5.17
C ALA A 25 29.48 11.59 -5.21
N ASP A 26 28.87 11.90 -4.08
CA ASP A 26 27.46 12.19 -3.87
C ASP A 26 26.90 13.09 -4.98
N GLY A 27 26.50 12.47 -6.08
CA GLY A 27 25.50 12.99 -6.99
C GLY A 27 24.17 12.85 -6.27
N PHE A 28 23.86 13.83 -5.43
CA PHE A 28 22.55 14.08 -4.85
C PHE A 28 21.47 13.66 -5.85
N PRO A 29 20.58 12.70 -5.54
CA PRO A 29 19.55 12.32 -6.48
C PRO A 29 18.69 13.53 -6.80
N LEU A 30 18.88 13.98 -8.04
CA LEU A 30 17.97 14.77 -8.85
C LEU A 30 16.55 14.21 -8.67
N GLY A 31 15.61 15.14 -8.59
CA GLY A 31 14.19 14.83 -8.66
C GLY A 31 13.65 14.50 -7.28
N GLY A 32 13.15 15.54 -6.60
CA GLY A 32 12.11 15.34 -5.59
C GLY A 32 11.12 14.35 -6.17
N SER A 33 10.87 13.27 -5.42
CA SER A 33 9.91 12.26 -5.82
C SER A 33 8.61 12.97 -6.14
N ALA A 34 8.38 13.18 -7.43
CA ALA A 34 7.04 13.36 -7.95
C ALA A 34 6.40 12.03 -7.61
N ALA A 35 5.84 11.93 -6.40
CA ALA A 35 4.76 11.02 -6.14
C ALA A 35 3.85 11.23 -7.33
N GLU A 36 3.83 10.27 -8.24
CA GLU A 36 2.93 10.28 -9.38
C GLU A 36 1.57 10.52 -8.76
N ALA A 37 1.13 11.77 -8.83
CA ALA A 37 -0.11 12.18 -8.23
C ALA A 37 -1.11 11.45 -9.11
N HIS A 38 -1.55 10.28 -8.65
CA HIS A 38 -2.58 9.48 -9.29
C HIS A 38 -3.82 10.37 -9.30
N SER A 39 -3.88 11.19 -10.33
CA SER A 39 -4.78 12.31 -10.43
C SER A 39 -6.06 11.72 -10.95
N CYS A 40 -7.07 11.73 -10.09
CA CYS A 40 -8.38 11.30 -10.49
C CYS A 40 -8.93 12.31 -11.49
N ALA A 41 -9.27 11.85 -12.71
CA ALA A 41 -9.93 12.70 -13.69
C ALA A 41 -11.23 13.30 -13.13
N ARG A 42 -11.92 12.55 -12.25
CA ARG A 42 -13.09 13.01 -11.49
C ARG A 42 -13.06 12.38 -10.10
N GLY A 43 -13.43 13.18 -9.09
CA GLY A 43 -13.52 12.72 -7.70
C GLY A 43 -12.23 12.95 -6.90
N LYS A 44 -12.10 12.26 -5.77
CA LYS A 44 -10.97 12.41 -4.83
C LYS A 44 -10.12 11.15 -4.81
N HIS A 45 -8.81 11.29 -4.96
CA HIS A 45 -7.87 10.19 -4.76
C HIS A 45 -7.84 9.76 -3.29
N ALA A 46 -7.92 8.47 -3.06
CA ALA A 46 -7.80 7.86 -1.74
C ALA A 46 -7.19 6.47 -1.85
N VAL A 47 -6.55 6.01 -0.78
CA VAL A 47 -6.06 4.64 -0.66
C VAL A 47 -7.02 3.87 0.23
N ILE A 48 -7.76 2.92 -0.36
CA ILE A 48 -8.74 2.10 0.37
C ILE A 48 -8.22 0.67 0.41
N SER A 49 -8.01 0.13 1.62
CA SER A 49 -7.42 -1.20 1.81
C SER A 49 -6.09 -1.39 1.07
N GLY A 50 -5.24 -0.35 1.02
CA GLY A 50 -3.96 -0.39 0.31
C GLY A 50 -4.04 -0.21 -1.21
N ALA A 51 -5.25 -0.10 -1.79
CA ALA A 51 -5.43 0.15 -3.22
C ALA A 51 -5.73 1.63 -3.51
N HIS A 52 -5.04 2.21 -4.48
CA HIS A 52 -5.34 3.56 -4.99
C HIS A 52 -6.69 3.55 -5.72
N LYS A 53 -7.61 4.41 -5.29
CA LYS A 53 -8.95 4.53 -5.86
C LYS A 53 -9.35 6.00 -5.99
N CYS A 54 -10.15 6.27 -7.02
CA CYS A 54 -10.83 7.54 -7.19
C CYS A 54 -12.24 7.45 -6.62
N LEU A 55 -12.48 8.18 -5.53
CA LEU A 55 -13.76 8.24 -4.84
C LEU A 55 -14.67 9.27 -5.50
N ALA A 56 -15.87 8.84 -5.85
CA ALA A 56 -16.92 9.70 -6.35
C ALA A 56 -18.27 9.26 -5.77
N ARG A 57 -19.23 10.18 -5.75
CA ARG A 57 -20.60 9.89 -5.33
C ARG A 57 -21.21 8.80 -6.22
N GLY A 58 -21.99 7.90 -5.62
CA GLY A 58 -22.63 6.77 -6.31
C GLY A 58 -21.75 5.52 -6.43
N GLN A 59 -20.43 5.62 -6.21
CA GLN A 59 -19.55 4.45 -6.23
C GLN A 59 -19.81 3.52 -5.04
N TYR A 60 -19.43 2.25 -5.16
CA TYR A 60 -19.60 1.27 -4.08
C TYR A 60 -18.91 1.70 -2.78
N CYS A 61 -19.62 1.57 -1.67
CA CYS A 61 -19.13 1.86 -0.33
C CYS A 61 -18.95 0.58 0.47
N ALA A 62 -17.70 0.30 0.84
CA ALA A 62 -17.41 -0.76 1.81
C ALA A 62 -17.65 -0.24 3.23
N ARG A 63 -18.71 -0.70 3.91
CA ARG A 63 -19.02 -0.28 5.29
C ARG A 63 -17.85 -0.47 6.27
N ALA A 64 -17.05 -1.52 6.08
CA ALA A 64 -15.85 -1.75 6.88
C ALA A 64 -14.81 -0.61 6.79
N GLN A 65 -14.78 0.11 5.67
CA GLN A 65 -13.85 1.21 5.41
C GLN A 65 -14.51 2.59 5.52
N GLU A 66 -15.68 2.68 6.16
CA GLU A 66 -16.42 3.94 6.30
C GLU A 66 -15.59 5.05 6.94
N ARG A 67 -14.74 4.72 7.92
CA ARG A 67 -13.84 5.70 8.54
C ARG A 67 -12.93 6.37 7.52
N THR A 68 -12.32 5.59 6.62
CA THR A 68 -11.44 6.10 5.58
C THR A 68 -12.22 6.99 4.61
N TYR A 69 -13.40 6.55 4.17
CA TYR A 69 -14.26 7.38 3.31
C TYR A 69 -14.62 8.72 3.99
N ARG A 70 -14.93 8.70 5.29
CA ARG A 70 -15.25 9.90 6.07
C ARG A 70 -14.11 10.90 6.13
N VAL A 71 -12.87 10.44 6.31
CA VAL A 71 -11.67 11.31 6.26
C VAL A 71 -11.55 12.01 4.91
N HIS A 72 -11.97 11.35 3.83
CA HIS A 72 -12.00 11.93 2.50
C HIS A 72 -13.27 12.74 2.19
N GLY A 73 -14.20 12.88 3.14
CA GLY A 73 -15.44 13.64 2.99
C GLY A 73 -16.61 12.87 2.36
N PHE A 74 -16.50 11.54 2.28
CA PHE A 74 -17.56 10.68 1.78
C PHE A 74 -18.20 9.85 2.90
N THR A 75 -19.47 9.54 2.73
CA THR A 75 -20.20 8.65 3.66
C THR A 75 -20.87 7.52 2.89
N CYS A 76 -21.06 6.36 3.53
CA CYS A 76 -21.90 5.33 2.95
C CYS A 76 -23.37 5.74 3.05
N SER A 77 -24.11 5.60 1.96
CA SER A 77 -25.56 5.77 1.87
C SER A 77 -26.29 4.72 2.70
N LYS A 78 -27.63 4.82 2.72
CA LYS A 78 -28.48 3.69 3.11
C LYS A 78 -28.26 2.53 2.14
N ARG A 79 -28.55 1.31 2.64
CA ARG A 79 -28.51 0.09 1.84
C ARG A 79 -29.53 0.19 0.70
N ASP A 80 -29.11 -0.05 -0.54
CA ASP A 80 -30.02 -0.05 -1.69
C ASP A 80 -30.80 -1.37 -1.81
N VAL A 81 -31.70 -1.47 -2.79
CA VAL A 81 -32.56 -2.64 -3.01
C VAL A 81 -31.79 -3.93 -3.28
N ASN A 82 -30.54 -3.84 -3.79
CA ASN A 82 -29.65 -4.97 -4.02
C ASN A 82 -28.75 -5.28 -2.82
N GLY A 83 -28.96 -4.60 -1.69
CA GLY A 83 -28.19 -4.84 -0.47
C GLY A 83 -26.81 -4.19 -0.42
N ARG A 84 -26.46 -3.31 -1.37
CA ARG A 84 -25.15 -2.63 -1.43
C ARG A 84 -25.24 -1.26 -0.77
N TYR A 85 -24.10 -0.62 -0.61
CA TYR A 85 -23.98 0.75 -0.09
C TYR A 85 -23.22 1.57 -1.11
N HIS A 86 -23.51 2.87 -1.17
CA HIS A 86 -22.91 3.78 -2.14
C HIS A 86 -22.33 5.02 -1.46
N LEU A 87 -21.32 5.63 -2.06
CA LEU A 87 -20.71 6.85 -1.53
C LEU A 87 -21.61 8.07 -1.74
N ARG A 88 -21.71 8.92 -0.73
CA ARG A 88 -22.38 10.23 -0.74
C ARG A 88 -21.44 11.34 -0.33
#